data_AF-Q01AM3-F1
#
_entry.id   AF-Q01AM3-F1
#
_cell.length_a   1.000
_cell.length_b   1.000
_cell.length_c   1.000
_cell.angle_alpha   90.00
_cell.angle_beta   90.00
_cell.angle_gamma   90.00
#
_symmetry.space_group_name_H-M   'P 1'
#
loop_
_entity.id
_entity.type
_entity.pdbx_description
1 polymer ?
#
loop_
_entity_poly.entity_id
_entity_poly.type
_entity_poly.pdbx_seq_one_letter_code
_entity_poly.pdbx_strand_id
1 'polypeptide(L)'
;MPVALPFAAAQPTRARDASHRGRRAALFSFVAVPLVASERSNAKSSGDYTTDARAVLDAQRALLRQGKGDVETYFEQADDFFATYKFDHKGHTNSFSQLMNDDAIIHSQAEYLKANGQKWSEDSAPPSGTNKGKMLDAYIANGDRCLVKEGYPPFNEIKKDPETLAAWKAIECTQGLVKPM
;
A
#
# COMPACT_ATOMS: atom_id res chain seq x y z
N MET A 1 -7.87 -5.12 -68.85
CA MET A 1 -6.93 -6.12 -69.42
C MET A 1 -5.77 -5.37 -70.08
N PRO A 2 -4.49 -5.79 -70.04
CA PRO A 2 -3.76 -6.82 -69.25
C PRO A 2 -2.76 -6.17 -68.24
N VAL A 3 -2.40 -6.73 -67.07
CA VAL A 3 -1.52 -7.86 -66.69
C VAL A 3 -0.03 -7.67 -67.03
N ALA A 4 0.84 -7.58 -65.99
CA ALA A 4 2.01 -8.45 -65.75
C ALA A 4 2.87 -7.99 -64.53
N LEU A 5 2.83 -8.76 -63.43
CA LEU A 5 4.01 -9.15 -62.63
C LEU A 5 4.63 -10.39 -63.34
N PRO A 6 5.87 -10.87 -63.10
CA PRO A 6 6.64 -10.87 -61.83
C PRO A 6 8.19 -10.76 -62.01
N PHE A 7 8.98 -10.83 -60.93
CA PHE A 7 10.10 -11.79 -60.81
C PHE A 7 10.75 -11.71 -59.42
N ALA A 8 10.89 -12.87 -58.78
CA ALA A 8 11.66 -13.10 -57.56
C ALA A 8 13.03 -13.70 -57.90
N ALA A 9 14.06 -13.44 -57.09
CA ALA A 9 15.24 -14.29 -56.93
C ALA A 9 15.91 -13.90 -55.59
N ALA A 10 15.78 -14.71 -54.54
CA ALA A 10 16.62 -15.87 -54.21
C ALA A 10 18.00 -15.49 -53.63
N GLN A 11 18.18 -15.86 -52.36
CA GLN A 11 19.44 -15.82 -51.60
C GLN A 11 20.51 -16.75 -52.20
N PRO A 12 21.79 -16.54 -51.85
CA PRO A 12 22.73 -17.63 -51.64
C PRO A 12 23.00 -17.89 -50.14
N THR A 13 23.06 -19.18 -49.82
CA THR A 13 23.39 -19.80 -48.54
C THR A 13 24.83 -20.32 -48.55
N ARG A 14 25.32 -20.71 -47.35
CA ARG A 14 26.49 -21.58 -46.99
C ARG A 14 27.85 -20.88 -46.77
N ALA A 15 28.71 -21.32 -45.83
CA ALA A 15 28.64 -22.37 -44.82
C ALA A 15 29.72 -22.19 -43.72
N ARG A 16 29.36 -22.63 -42.51
CA ARG A 16 30.09 -23.38 -41.44
C ARG A 16 31.62 -23.50 -41.47
N ASP A 17 32.25 -23.20 -40.33
CA ASP A 17 32.82 -24.13 -39.30
C ASP A 17 33.65 -23.30 -38.31
N ALA A 18 34.05 -23.69 -37.11
CA ALA A 18 33.56 -24.57 -36.05
C ALA A 18 34.43 -24.24 -34.82
N SER A 19 33.84 -24.41 -33.63
CA SER A 19 34.53 -24.78 -32.39
C SER A 19 35.67 -23.90 -31.84
N HIS A 20 35.37 -23.11 -30.81
CA HIS A 20 36.16 -23.18 -29.58
C HIS A 20 35.26 -23.08 -28.34
N ARG A 21 35.27 -24.14 -27.55
CA ARG A 21 34.72 -24.20 -26.19
C ARG A 21 35.48 -23.23 -25.30
N GLY A 22 34.78 -22.27 -24.71
CA GLY A 22 35.27 -21.45 -23.61
C GLY A 22 34.14 -21.29 -22.60
N ARG A 23 34.16 -22.10 -21.55
CA ARG A 23 33.23 -22.01 -20.41
C ARG A 23 33.41 -20.66 -19.71
N ARG A 24 32.42 -19.78 -19.78
CA ARG A 24 32.16 -18.79 -18.72
C ARG A 24 30.66 -18.66 -18.50
N ALA A 25 30.26 -19.04 -17.31
CA ALA A 25 28.89 -19.08 -16.84
C ALA A 25 28.24 -17.70 -16.94
N ALA A 26 27.01 -17.68 -17.44
CA ALA A 26 26.14 -16.52 -17.35
C ALA A 26 25.77 -16.31 -15.88
N LEU A 27 26.28 -15.23 -15.29
CA LEU A 27 25.69 -14.64 -14.09
C LEU A 27 24.44 -13.88 -14.55
N PHE A 28 23.33 -14.60 -14.66
CA PHE A 28 22.02 -13.98 -14.66
C PHE A 28 21.80 -13.41 -13.26
N SER A 29 22.08 -12.12 -13.10
CA SER A 29 21.60 -11.34 -11.97
C SER A 29 20.09 -11.20 -12.11
N PHE A 30 19.35 -12.20 -11.64
CA PHE A 30 17.97 -12.02 -11.26
C PHE A 30 17.98 -11.05 -10.09
N VAL A 31 17.62 -9.79 -10.34
CA VAL A 31 17.12 -8.91 -9.29
C VAL A 31 15.82 -9.54 -8.83
N ALA A 32 15.91 -10.38 -7.80
CA ALA A 32 14.76 -10.87 -7.08
C ALA A 32 14.11 -9.63 -6.46
N VAL A 33 13.05 -9.13 -7.09
CA VAL A 33 12.04 -8.37 -6.36
C VAL A 33 11.60 -9.31 -5.24
N PRO A 34 11.76 -8.96 -3.95
CA PRO A 34 11.21 -9.80 -2.91
C PRO A 34 9.70 -9.84 -3.16
N LEU A 35 9.22 -10.99 -3.59
CA LEU A 35 7.82 -11.34 -3.47
C LEU A 35 7.58 -11.32 -1.96
N VAL A 36 6.98 -10.24 -1.45
CA VAL A 36 6.43 -10.26 -0.10
C VAL A 36 5.29 -11.27 -0.19
N ALA A 37 5.61 -12.53 0.10
CA ALA A 37 4.59 -13.53 0.35
C ALA A 37 3.80 -12.98 1.53
N SER A 38 2.56 -12.59 1.27
CA SER A 38 1.58 -12.38 2.33
C SER A 38 1.40 -13.75 2.96
N GLU A 39 2.20 -14.05 3.99
CA GLU A 39 1.89 -15.15 4.88
C GLU A 39 0.45 -14.92 5.35
N ARG A 40 -0.37 -15.98 5.32
CA ARG A 40 -1.64 -16.00 6.05
C ARG A 40 -1.30 -15.82 7.52
N SER A 41 -1.24 -14.58 7.94
CA SER A 41 -0.95 -14.23 9.31
C SER A 41 -2.22 -14.48 10.10
N ASN A 42 -2.21 -15.51 10.95
CA ASN A 42 -2.93 -15.47 12.22
C ASN A 42 -2.34 -14.29 13.02
N ALA A 43 -2.58 -13.06 12.56
CA ALA A 43 -1.88 -11.85 12.96
C ALA A 43 -2.42 -11.45 14.32
N LYS A 44 -1.85 -12.04 15.36
CA LYS A 44 -1.95 -11.48 16.69
C LYS A 44 -1.02 -10.28 16.76
N SER A 45 -1.55 -9.16 17.22
CA SER A 45 -0.84 -7.92 17.47
C SER A 45 0.39 -8.21 18.32
N SER A 46 1.52 -7.61 17.95
CA SER A 46 2.78 -7.80 18.65
C SER A 46 2.77 -7.16 20.05
N GLY A 47 1.83 -6.25 20.30
CA GLY A 47 1.78 -5.42 21.50
C GLY A 47 2.61 -4.13 21.35
N ASP A 48 3.31 -3.96 20.21
CA ASP A 48 3.92 -2.69 19.83
C ASP A 48 2.98 -1.92 18.89
N TYR A 49 2.32 -0.91 19.44
CA TYR A 49 1.34 -0.11 18.72
C TYR A 49 1.87 0.43 17.39
N THR A 50 3.11 0.95 17.36
CA THR A 50 3.66 1.58 16.17
C THR A 50 3.88 0.58 15.05
N THR A 51 4.38 -0.61 15.38
CA THR A 51 4.59 -1.71 14.44
C THR A 51 3.27 -2.24 13.92
N ASP A 52 2.32 -2.52 14.82
CA ASP A 52 1.02 -3.08 14.45
C ASP A 52 0.21 -2.08 13.61
N ALA A 53 0.20 -0.80 13.99
CA ALA A 53 -0.52 0.24 13.28
C ALA A 53 0.07 0.53 11.89
N ARG A 54 1.39 0.43 11.72
CA ARG A 54 2.03 0.50 10.39
C ARG A 54 1.63 -0.69 9.52
N ALA A 55 1.59 -1.89 10.10
CA ALA A 55 1.19 -3.08 9.37
C ALA A 55 -0.27 -2.98 8.87
N VAL A 56 -1.18 -2.46 9.70
CA VAL A 56 -2.57 -2.18 9.30
C VAL A 56 -2.60 -1.12 8.20
N LEU A 57 -1.89 0.00 8.35
CA LEU A 57 -1.87 1.06 7.35
C LEU A 57 -1.33 0.60 5.99
N ASP A 58 -0.29 -0.23 5.98
CA ASP A 58 0.28 -0.78 4.76
C ASP A 58 -0.71 -1.70 4.04
N ALA A 59 -1.46 -2.53 4.79
CA ALA A 59 -2.52 -3.36 4.25
C ALA A 59 -3.68 -2.51 3.69
N GLN A 60 -4.10 -1.47 4.41
CA GLN A 60 -5.11 -0.51 3.92
C GLN A 60 -4.66 0.17 2.63
N ARG A 61 -3.39 0.59 2.55
CA ARG A 61 -2.82 1.18 1.32
C ARG A 61 -2.81 0.17 0.17
N ALA A 62 -2.47 -1.09 0.42
CA ALA A 62 -2.47 -2.12 -0.60
C ALA A 62 -3.88 -2.30 -1.21
N LEU A 63 -4.90 -2.37 -0.36
CA LEU A 63 -6.29 -2.49 -0.79
C LEU A 63 -6.79 -1.23 -1.50
N LEU A 64 -6.66 -0.05 -0.88
CA LEU A 64 -7.27 1.20 -1.33
C LEU A 64 -6.55 1.87 -2.50
N ARG A 65 -5.30 1.46 -2.80
CA ARG A 65 -4.51 2.07 -3.89
C ARG A 65 -3.94 1.10 -4.89
N GLN A 66 -3.44 -0.02 -4.41
CA GLN A 66 -2.80 -0.98 -5.30
C GLN A 66 -3.80 -2.00 -5.83
N GLY A 67 -5.04 -2.02 -5.29
CA GLY A 67 -6.04 -3.02 -5.63
C GLY A 67 -5.58 -4.45 -5.34
N LYS A 68 -4.63 -4.59 -4.39
CA LYS A 68 -3.93 -5.84 -4.07
C LYS A 68 -4.09 -6.13 -2.58
N GLY A 69 -3.99 -7.41 -2.25
CA GLY A 69 -4.15 -7.89 -0.89
C GLY A 69 -5.35 -8.80 -0.75
N ASP A 70 -5.33 -9.61 0.31
CA ASP A 70 -6.44 -10.45 0.71
C ASP A 70 -7.29 -9.69 1.73
N VAL A 71 -8.51 -9.31 1.33
CA VAL A 71 -9.43 -8.51 2.16
C VAL A 71 -9.83 -9.26 3.43
N GLU A 72 -9.95 -10.60 3.37
CA GLU A 72 -10.32 -11.39 4.54
C GLU A 72 -9.16 -11.45 5.54
N THR A 73 -7.93 -11.63 5.03
CA THR A 73 -6.72 -11.56 5.88
C THR A 73 -6.57 -10.17 6.51
N TYR A 74 -6.88 -9.10 5.76
CA TYR A 74 -6.91 -7.74 6.30
C TYR A 74 -7.93 -7.60 7.43
N PHE A 75 -9.15 -8.10 7.27
CA PHE A 75 -10.18 -7.99 8.32
C PHE A 75 -9.75 -8.69 9.61
N GLU A 76 -9.18 -9.89 9.52
CA GLU A 76 -8.65 -10.58 10.70
C GLU A 76 -7.56 -9.77 11.40
N GLN A 77 -6.65 -9.17 10.64
CA GLN A 77 -5.57 -8.32 11.18
C GLN A 77 -6.12 -7.03 11.81
N ALA A 78 -7.07 -6.38 11.14
CA ALA A 78 -7.68 -5.13 11.60
C ALA A 78 -8.50 -5.35 12.87
N ASP A 79 -9.30 -6.42 12.92
CA ASP A 79 -10.09 -6.79 14.11
C ASP A 79 -9.21 -7.03 15.33
N ASP A 80 -8.10 -7.77 15.17
CA ASP A 80 -7.16 -8.02 16.27
C ASP A 80 -6.48 -6.72 16.74
N PHE A 81 -6.02 -5.87 15.80
CA PHE A 81 -5.44 -4.56 16.12
C PHE A 81 -6.43 -3.68 16.90
N PHE A 82 -7.64 -3.49 16.38
CA PHE A 82 -8.64 -2.62 17.02
C PHE A 82 -9.11 -3.20 18.35
N ALA A 83 -9.28 -4.52 18.46
CA ALA A 83 -9.62 -5.17 19.73
C ALA A 83 -8.53 -4.97 20.80
N THR A 84 -7.26 -5.02 20.39
CA THR A 84 -6.10 -4.86 21.27
C THR A 84 -5.98 -3.43 21.80
N TYR A 85 -6.11 -2.42 20.92
CA TYR A 85 -5.77 -1.04 21.28
C TYR A 85 -6.97 -0.12 21.58
N LYS A 86 -8.23 -0.53 21.31
CA LYS A 86 -9.41 0.36 21.52
C LYS A 86 -9.59 0.90 22.94
N PHE A 87 -9.15 0.15 23.96
CA PHE A 87 -9.24 0.55 25.37
C PHE A 87 -7.89 0.96 25.96
N ASP A 88 -6.82 0.90 25.16
CA ASP A 88 -5.51 1.43 25.51
C ASP A 88 -5.47 2.95 25.28
N HIS A 89 -4.54 3.69 25.90
CA HIS A 89 -4.41 5.12 25.63
C HIS A 89 -4.10 5.40 24.15
N LYS A 90 -3.51 4.43 23.44
CA LYS A 90 -3.30 4.49 21.99
C LYS A 90 -4.60 4.41 21.19
N GLY A 91 -5.69 3.88 21.75
CA GLY A 91 -7.03 3.90 21.14
C GLY A 91 -7.66 5.29 21.01
N HIS A 92 -7.09 6.29 21.69
CA HIS A 92 -7.55 7.68 21.65
C HIS A 92 -6.67 8.58 20.78
N THR A 93 -5.80 7.98 19.98
CA THR A 93 -4.91 8.71 19.10
C THR A 93 -5.58 9.08 17.77
N ASN A 94 -5.02 10.07 17.08
CA ASN A 94 -5.48 10.47 15.75
C ASN A 94 -5.13 9.41 14.70
N SER A 95 -3.98 8.74 14.84
CA SER A 95 -3.65 7.64 13.93
C SER A 95 -4.60 6.47 14.10
N PHE A 96 -4.98 6.09 15.33
CA PHE A 96 -6.01 5.08 15.56
C PHE A 96 -7.35 5.48 14.91
N SER A 97 -7.78 6.73 15.11
CA SER A 97 -9.02 7.24 14.50
C SER A 97 -8.95 7.24 12.96
N GLN A 98 -7.78 7.52 12.39
CA GLN A 98 -7.57 7.50 10.95
C GLN A 98 -7.62 6.07 10.39
N LEU A 99 -6.98 5.12 11.06
CA LEU A 99 -7.04 3.70 10.68
C LEU A 99 -8.48 3.18 10.73
N MET A 100 -9.28 3.59 11.73
CA MET A 100 -10.71 3.26 11.80
C MET A 100 -11.51 3.84 10.62
N ASN A 101 -11.18 5.05 10.17
CA ASN A 101 -11.85 5.66 9.01
C ASN A 101 -11.53 4.90 7.72
N ASP A 102 -10.27 4.53 7.52
CA ASP A 102 -9.84 3.75 6.36
C ASP A 102 -10.45 2.34 6.38
N ASP A 103 -10.59 1.75 7.58
CA ASP A 103 -11.26 0.47 7.79
C ASP A 103 -12.75 0.51 7.38
N ALA A 104 -13.49 1.54 7.81
CA ALA A 104 -14.88 1.71 7.43
C ALA A 104 -15.07 1.86 5.91
N ILE A 105 -14.12 2.50 5.21
CA ILE A 105 -14.11 2.60 3.74
C ILE A 105 -13.91 1.22 3.13
N ILE A 106 -12.97 0.41 3.64
CA ILE A 106 -12.69 -0.94 3.14
C ILE A 106 -13.91 -1.86 3.32
N HIS A 107 -14.53 -1.86 4.50
CA HIS A 107 -15.75 -2.62 4.76
C HIS A 107 -16.87 -2.24 3.79
N SER A 108 -17.15 -0.93 3.65
CA SER A 108 -18.19 -0.44 2.75
C SER A 108 -17.92 -0.82 1.28
N GLN A 109 -16.65 -0.76 0.85
CA GLN A 109 -16.26 -1.16 -0.49
C GLN A 109 -16.36 -2.68 -0.69
N ALA A 110 -15.98 -3.49 0.30
CA ALA A 110 -16.11 -4.94 0.26
C ALA A 110 -17.58 -5.36 0.11
N GLU A 111 -18.47 -4.75 0.90
CA GLU A 111 -19.91 -4.98 0.79
C GLU A 111 -20.45 -4.60 -0.59
N TYR A 112 -20.05 -3.45 -1.11
CA TYR A 112 -20.43 -3.01 -2.45
C TYR A 112 -19.97 -4.00 -3.53
N LEU A 113 -18.70 -4.40 -3.52
CA LEU A 113 -18.15 -5.32 -4.51
C LEU A 113 -18.88 -6.68 -4.44
N LYS A 114 -19.10 -7.20 -3.24
CA LYS A 114 -19.83 -8.45 -3.01
C LYS A 114 -21.26 -8.38 -3.53
N ALA A 115 -21.98 -7.30 -3.25
CA ALA A 115 -23.35 -7.09 -3.73
C ALA A 115 -23.45 -7.02 -5.26
N ASN A 116 -22.37 -6.60 -5.94
CA ASN A 116 -22.30 -6.47 -7.39
C ASN A 116 -21.58 -7.64 -8.08
N GLY A 117 -21.21 -8.69 -7.35
CA GLY A 117 -20.45 -9.83 -7.89
C GLY A 117 -19.05 -9.46 -8.39
N GLN A 118 -18.51 -8.34 -7.93
CA GLN A 118 -17.19 -7.82 -8.27
C GLN A 118 -16.16 -8.31 -7.25
N LYS A 119 -14.88 -8.25 -7.64
CA LYS A 119 -13.74 -8.59 -6.79
C LYS A 119 -12.87 -7.36 -6.57
N TRP A 120 -12.06 -7.42 -5.53
CA TRP A 120 -11.02 -6.42 -5.31
C TRP A 120 -10.02 -6.41 -6.47
N SER A 121 -9.73 -5.23 -7.00
CA SER A 121 -8.86 -4.99 -8.15
C SER A 121 -8.35 -3.55 -8.12
N GLU A 122 -7.44 -3.21 -9.03
CA GLU A 122 -6.93 -1.83 -9.18
C GLU A 122 -8.05 -0.81 -9.46
N ASP A 123 -9.14 -1.25 -10.07
CA ASP A 123 -10.32 -0.41 -10.37
C ASP A 123 -11.35 -0.35 -9.23
N SER A 124 -11.10 -1.05 -8.12
CA SER A 124 -12.00 -1.06 -6.97
C SER A 124 -11.95 0.22 -6.15
N ALA A 125 -10.96 1.08 -6.35
CA ALA A 125 -10.84 2.37 -5.70
C ALA A 125 -10.92 3.53 -6.71
N PRO A 126 -11.44 4.70 -6.32
CA PRO A 126 -11.45 5.87 -7.20
C PRO A 126 -10.03 6.26 -7.65
N PRO A 127 -9.82 6.57 -8.95
CA PRO A 127 -8.52 7.00 -9.45
C PRO A 127 -8.03 8.27 -8.75
N SER A 128 -6.75 8.36 -8.41
CA SER A 128 -6.14 9.51 -7.71
C SER A 128 -6.35 10.87 -8.40
N GLY A 129 -6.57 10.89 -9.71
CA GLY A 129 -6.90 12.13 -10.43
C GLY A 129 -8.29 12.70 -10.13
N THR A 130 -9.19 11.92 -9.54
CA THR A 130 -10.56 12.33 -9.21
C THR A 130 -10.63 12.97 -7.83
N ASN A 131 -11.64 13.81 -7.56
CA ASN A 131 -11.83 14.39 -6.22
C ASN A 131 -11.94 13.33 -5.13
N LYS A 132 -12.64 12.21 -5.40
CA LYS A 132 -12.74 11.09 -4.46
C LYS A 132 -11.40 10.38 -4.26
N GLY A 133 -10.62 10.19 -5.33
CA GLY A 133 -9.27 9.67 -5.26
C GLY A 133 -8.36 10.56 -4.43
N LYS A 134 -8.33 11.86 -4.67
CA LYS A 134 -7.54 12.81 -3.87
C LYS A 134 -7.90 12.80 -2.39
N MET A 135 -9.19 12.70 -2.05
CA MET A 135 -9.62 12.58 -0.66
C MET A 135 -9.09 11.30 -0.01
N LEU A 136 -9.21 10.16 -0.69
CA LEU A 136 -8.70 8.88 -0.21
C LEU A 136 -7.16 8.87 -0.08
N ASP A 137 -6.43 9.53 -1.00
CA ASP A 137 -4.98 9.73 -0.88
C ASP A 137 -4.63 10.54 0.36
N ALA A 138 -5.43 11.56 0.65
CA ALA A 138 -5.23 12.42 1.80
C ALA A 138 -5.50 11.69 3.13
N TYR A 139 -6.50 10.80 3.17
CA TYR A 139 -6.77 9.94 4.34
C TYR A 139 -5.60 9.00 4.64
N ILE A 140 -5.12 8.25 3.64
CA ILE A 140 -3.97 7.34 3.80
C ILE A 140 -2.72 8.10 4.24
N ALA A 141 -2.43 9.23 3.58
CA ALA A 141 -1.28 10.06 3.94
C ALA A 141 -1.41 10.69 5.33
N ASN A 142 -2.63 10.93 5.81
CA ASN A 142 -2.87 11.37 7.18
C ASN A 142 -2.52 10.27 8.18
N GLY A 143 -2.84 9.01 7.88
CA GLY A 143 -2.48 7.85 8.71
C GLY A 143 -0.97 7.79 8.96
N ASP A 144 -0.18 7.91 7.88
CA ASP A 144 1.28 7.92 7.96
C ASP A 144 1.81 9.06 8.84
N ARG A 145 1.26 10.27 8.63
CA ARG A 145 1.68 11.46 9.36
C ARG A 145 1.35 11.34 10.84
N CYS A 146 0.17 10.84 11.20
CA CYS A 146 -0.23 10.74 12.59
C CYS A 146 0.55 9.67 13.33
N LEU A 147 0.86 8.53 12.70
CA LEU A 147 1.69 7.49 13.30
C LEU A 147 3.10 8.00 13.66
N VAL A 148 3.74 8.75 12.75
CA VAL A 148 5.06 9.34 13.02
C VAL A 148 5.00 10.33 14.18
N LYS A 149 3.92 11.11 14.26
CA LYS A 149 3.77 12.20 15.21
C LYS A 149 3.26 11.77 16.60
N GLU A 150 2.74 10.56 16.74
CA GLU A 150 2.31 9.99 18.02
C GLU A 150 3.37 9.09 18.66
N GLY A 151 4.50 8.91 17.99
CA GLY A 151 5.74 8.40 18.58
C GLY A 151 6.43 9.38 19.53
N TYR A 152 5.90 10.60 19.69
CA TYR A 152 6.38 11.58 20.67
C TYR A 152 5.94 11.19 22.11
N PRO A 153 6.71 11.55 23.14
CA PRO A 153 6.39 11.21 24.52
C PRO A 153 5.05 11.80 24.99
N PRO A 154 4.43 11.23 26.05
CA PRO A 154 3.19 11.74 26.66
C PRO A 154 3.23 13.25 26.91
N PHE A 155 2.08 13.94 26.84
CA PHE A 155 2.00 15.42 26.90
C PHE A 155 2.68 16.03 28.14
N ASN A 156 2.65 15.33 29.27
CA ASN A 156 3.29 15.71 30.53
C ASN A 156 4.82 15.47 30.56
N GLU A 157 5.35 14.70 29.61
CA GLU A 157 6.76 14.31 29.48
C GLU A 157 7.45 15.00 28.29
N ILE A 158 6.70 15.74 27.49
CA ILE A 158 7.24 16.58 26.42
C ILE A 158 8.09 17.69 27.05
N LYS A 159 9.35 17.78 26.62
CA LYS A 159 10.21 18.92 26.95
C LYS A 159 9.55 20.19 26.39
N LYS A 160 9.30 21.16 27.27
CA LYS A 160 8.66 22.44 26.93
C LYS A 160 9.63 23.44 26.29
N ASP A 161 10.59 22.97 25.52
CA ASP A 161 11.48 23.85 24.77
C ASP A 161 10.79 24.34 23.48
N PRO A 162 11.17 25.52 22.95
CA PRO A 162 10.47 26.13 21.82
C PRO A 162 10.47 25.30 20.54
N GLU A 163 11.52 24.51 20.29
CA GLU A 163 11.63 23.68 19.08
C GLU A 163 10.71 22.46 19.17
N THR A 164 10.69 21.79 20.31
CA THR A 164 9.79 20.66 20.58
C THR A 164 8.32 21.11 20.55
N LEU A 165 7.99 22.26 21.13
CA LEU A 165 6.63 22.80 21.10
C LEU A 165 6.19 23.27 19.72
N ALA A 166 7.11 23.83 18.91
CA ALA A 166 6.82 24.21 17.52
C ALA A 166 6.57 22.98 16.64
N ALA A 167 7.37 21.92 16.81
CA ALA A 167 7.15 20.64 16.17
C ALA A 167 5.79 20.06 16.61
N TRP A 168 5.45 20.12 17.90
CA TRP A 168 4.19 19.58 18.43
C TRP A 168 2.94 20.37 18.01
N LYS A 169 3.01 21.70 17.85
CA LYS A 169 1.90 22.46 17.25
C LYS A 169 1.64 22.09 15.80
N ALA A 170 2.66 21.64 15.06
CA ALA A 170 2.47 21.05 13.74
C ALA A 170 1.85 19.62 13.80
N ILE A 171 1.75 19.01 14.99
CA ILE A 171 1.15 17.69 15.29
C ILE A 171 -0.35 17.80 15.57
N GLU A 172 -1.02 18.91 15.23
CA GLU A 172 -2.46 18.85 15.02
C GLU A 172 -2.71 18.05 13.74
N CYS A 173 -2.71 16.72 13.86
CA CYS A 173 -3.42 15.83 12.95
C CYS A 173 -4.91 16.15 13.09
N THR A 174 -5.34 17.24 12.46
CA THR A 174 -6.75 17.62 12.49
C THR A 174 -7.54 16.51 11.85
N GLN A 175 -8.55 16.00 12.55
CA GLN A 175 -9.59 15.14 12.00
C GLN A 175 -10.42 15.82 10.88
N GLY A 176 -10.06 17.05 10.50
CA GLY A 176 -10.66 17.82 9.43
C GLY A 176 -10.06 17.44 8.09
N LEU A 177 -10.93 16.91 7.22
CA LEU A 177 -10.87 16.93 5.75
C LEU A 177 -9.73 17.81 5.23
N VAL A 178 -8.68 17.16 4.76
CA VAL A 178 -7.56 17.81 4.09
C VAL A 178 -8.12 18.75 3.03
N LYS A 179 -7.80 20.04 3.15
CA LYS A 179 -8.21 21.07 2.20
C LYS A 179 -7.76 20.61 0.80
N PRO A 180 -8.66 20.44 -0.17
CA PRO A 180 -8.26 20.04 -1.51
C PRO A 180 -7.32 21.13 -2.06
N MET A 181 -6.13 20.70 -2.51
CA MET A 181 -5.23 21.55 -3.30
C MET A 181 -5.79 21.76 -4.70
#